data_AF-A0A9E6EW26-F1
#
_entry.id   AF-A0A9E6EW26-F1
#
_cell.length_a   1.000
_cell.length_b   1.000
_cell.length_c   1.000
_cell.angle_alpha   90.00
_cell.angle_beta   90.00
_cell.angle_gamma   90.00
#
_symmetry.space_group_name_H-M   'P 1'
#
loop_
_entity.id
_entity.type
_entity.pdbx_description
1 polymer ?
#
loop_
_entity_poly.entity_id
_entity_poly.type
_entity_poly.pdbx_seq_one_letter_code
_entity_poly.pdbx_strand_id
1 'polypeptide(L)'
;MKNNLIKILCFAFVMLITAKIQAQYSTVDSLNTTYLNWYNLDSKIDKIQGASVDRAYNELLKNKTPKKKIIVAVIDGGVDTAHADLKGKIWLNKDEIPNNGIDDDNNGYIDDMHGWNFIGNTNGKNILNDNYEYIRILKKGNELYKNVKSINDVSALQQNDYKTYLLCK
;
A
#
# COMPACT_ATOMS: atom_id res chain seq x y z
N MET A 1 37.64 -44.30 23.93
CA MET A 1 36.89 -44.34 22.64
C MET A 1 35.38 -44.19 22.81
N LYS A 2 34.70 -44.85 23.77
CA LYS A 2 33.23 -44.76 23.95
C LYS A 2 32.67 -43.34 24.19
N ASN A 3 33.36 -42.50 24.96
CA ASN A 3 32.88 -41.15 25.30
C ASN A 3 32.90 -40.16 24.13
N ASN A 4 33.78 -40.36 23.14
CA ASN A 4 33.83 -39.52 21.95
C ASN A 4 32.72 -39.92 20.95
N LEU A 5 32.33 -41.20 20.93
CA LEU A 5 31.26 -41.70 20.07
C LEU A 5 29.88 -41.15 20.51
N ILE A 6 29.62 -41.08 21.82
CA ILE A 6 28.37 -40.51 22.38
C ILE A 6 28.28 -39.00 22.10
N LYS A 7 29.40 -38.26 22.23
CA LYS A 7 29.44 -36.83 21.90
C LYS A 7 29.17 -36.56 20.42
N ILE A 8 29.71 -37.39 19.53
CA ILE A 8 29.46 -37.29 18.08
C ILE A 8 28.00 -37.62 17.74
N LEU A 9 27.41 -38.65 18.37
CA LEU A 9 25.99 -38.97 18.18
C LEU A 9 25.06 -37.86 18.69
N CYS A 10 25.34 -37.26 19.86
CA CYS A 10 24.54 -36.15 20.38
C CYS A 10 24.67 -34.89 19.50
N PHE A 11 25.85 -34.62 18.95
CA PHE A 11 26.06 -33.48 18.05
C PHE A 11 25.34 -33.67 16.70
N ALA A 12 25.36 -34.89 16.15
CA ALA A 12 24.61 -35.24 14.94
C ALA A 12 23.08 -35.17 15.17
N PHE A 13 22.60 -35.60 16.35
CA PHE A 13 21.18 -35.54 16.70
C PHE A 13 20.68 -34.09 16.88
N VAL A 14 21.50 -33.19 17.44
CA VAL A 14 21.18 -31.76 17.53
C VAL A 14 21.15 -31.09 16.15
N MET A 15 22.05 -31.45 15.22
CA MET A 15 22.00 -30.96 13.83
C MET A 15 20.75 -31.42 13.06
N LEU A 16 20.25 -32.63 13.34
CA LEU A 16 19.03 -33.16 12.70
C LEU A 16 17.75 -32.46 13.19
N ILE A 17 17.75 -31.89 14.39
CA ILE A 17 16.60 -31.16 14.95
C ILE A 17 16.59 -29.70 14.47
N THR A 18 17.75 -29.08 14.28
CA THR A 18 17.83 -27.68 13.77
C THR A 18 17.54 -27.56 12.28
N ALA A 19 17.72 -28.61 11.48
CA ALA A 19 17.42 -28.59 10.05
C ALA A 19 15.92 -28.53 9.70
N LYS A 20 15.02 -28.84 10.66
CA LYS A 20 13.56 -28.86 10.41
C LYS A 20 12.84 -27.53 10.67
N ILE A 21 13.51 -26.50 11.16
CA ILE A 21 12.87 -25.22 11.54
C ILE A 21 12.99 -24.14 10.44
N GLN A 22 13.59 -24.45 9.29
CA GLN A 22 13.68 -23.51 8.17
C GLN A 22 12.75 -23.90 7.01
N ALA A 23 11.44 -24.00 7.25
CA ALA A 23 10.48 -23.82 6.16
C ALA A 23 10.29 -22.31 5.95
N GLN A 24 11.35 -21.64 5.48
CA GLN A 24 11.21 -20.29 4.91
C GLN A 24 10.55 -20.46 3.55
N TYR A 25 9.38 -19.84 3.36
CA TYR A 25 8.73 -19.71 2.06
C TYR A 25 9.64 -18.86 1.17
N SER A 26 10.44 -19.51 0.31
CA SER A 26 11.49 -18.84 -0.47
C SER A 26 10.98 -18.22 -1.78
N THR A 27 9.79 -18.61 -2.25
CA THR A 27 9.22 -18.17 -3.54
C THR A 27 7.69 -18.03 -3.45
N VAL A 28 7.11 -17.15 -4.28
CA VAL A 28 5.64 -16.95 -4.38
C VAL A 28 4.92 -18.28 -4.69
N ASP A 29 5.58 -19.19 -5.40
CA ASP A 29 5.05 -20.53 -5.76
C ASP A 29 4.82 -21.44 -4.54
N SER A 30 5.46 -21.14 -3.40
CA SER A 30 5.27 -21.87 -2.15
C SER A 30 4.07 -21.38 -1.33
N LEU A 31 3.42 -20.29 -1.76
CA LEU A 31 2.21 -19.81 -1.11
C LEU A 31 1.06 -20.80 -1.32
N ASN A 32 0.28 -21.00 -0.26
CA ASN A 32 -0.94 -21.76 -0.38
C ASN A 32 -1.91 -21.02 -1.32
N THR A 33 -2.10 -21.60 -2.50
CA THR A 33 -2.94 -21.04 -3.58
C THR A 33 -4.38 -20.80 -3.15
N THR A 34 -4.86 -21.49 -2.12
CA THR A 34 -6.17 -21.26 -1.49
C THR A 34 -6.35 -19.81 -1.05
N TYR A 35 -5.28 -19.15 -0.60
CA TYR A 35 -5.31 -17.77 -0.12
C TYR A 35 -4.74 -16.77 -1.12
N LEU A 36 -4.45 -17.14 -2.37
CA LEU A 36 -3.94 -16.16 -3.32
C LEU A 36 -5.07 -15.28 -3.88
N ASN A 37 -6.30 -15.82 -3.94
CA ASN A 37 -7.48 -15.17 -4.54
C ASN A 37 -8.59 -14.84 -3.53
N TRP A 38 -8.31 -14.93 -2.22
CA TRP A 38 -9.36 -14.85 -1.18
C TRP A 38 -10.21 -13.58 -1.26
N TYR A 39 -9.62 -12.45 -1.69
CA TYR A 39 -10.28 -11.15 -1.75
C TYR A 39 -11.37 -11.07 -2.83
N ASN A 40 -11.37 -11.98 -3.82
CA ASN A 40 -12.39 -12.06 -4.86
C ASN A 40 -13.55 -13.02 -4.52
N LEU A 41 -13.40 -13.82 -3.45
CA LEU A 41 -14.35 -14.87 -3.06
C LEU A 41 -15.60 -14.33 -2.36
N ASP A 42 -16.61 -15.18 -2.19
CA ASP A 42 -17.91 -14.86 -1.61
C ASP A 42 -18.13 -15.49 -0.23
N SER A 43 -18.72 -14.72 0.68
CA SER A 43 -18.95 -15.15 2.07
C SER A 43 -19.96 -16.29 2.22
N LYS A 44 -20.93 -16.41 1.30
CA LYS A 44 -21.98 -17.43 1.35
C LYS A 44 -21.57 -18.70 0.62
N ILE A 45 -20.93 -18.55 -0.54
CA ILE A 45 -20.52 -19.67 -1.41
C ILE A 45 -19.21 -20.28 -0.90
N ASP A 46 -18.16 -19.46 -0.81
CA ASP A 46 -16.79 -19.92 -0.50
C ASP A 46 -16.49 -19.92 1.00
N LYS A 47 -17.40 -19.36 1.81
CA LYS A 47 -17.23 -19.16 3.27
C LYS A 47 -16.05 -18.26 3.63
N ILE A 48 -15.63 -17.39 2.71
CA ILE A 48 -14.53 -16.43 2.87
C ILE A 48 -15.06 -15.02 2.68
N GLN A 49 -14.68 -14.09 3.56
CA GLN A 49 -15.14 -12.70 3.53
C GLN A 49 -14.38 -11.87 2.48
N GLY A 50 -14.53 -12.22 1.20
CA GLY A 50 -14.05 -11.44 0.07
C GLY A 50 -15.11 -10.48 -0.46
N ALA A 51 -14.78 -9.79 -1.57
CA ALA A 51 -15.64 -8.80 -2.23
C ALA A 51 -16.63 -9.41 -3.24
N SER A 52 -16.73 -10.75 -3.34
CA SER A 52 -17.62 -11.46 -4.26
C SER A 52 -17.43 -11.09 -5.74
N VAL A 53 -16.21 -10.73 -6.14
CA VAL A 53 -15.87 -10.27 -7.50
C VAL A 53 -16.06 -11.40 -8.51
N ASP A 54 -15.57 -12.60 -8.21
CA ASP A 54 -15.67 -13.75 -9.13
C ASP A 54 -17.13 -14.11 -9.40
N ARG A 55 -17.95 -14.05 -8.34
CA ARG A 55 -19.40 -14.23 -8.45
C ARG A 55 -20.06 -13.18 -9.32
N ALA A 56 -19.68 -11.90 -9.16
CA ALA A 56 -20.20 -10.82 -10.00
C ALA A 56 -19.89 -11.06 -11.49
N TYR A 57 -18.67 -11.52 -11.81
CA TYR A 57 -18.32 -11.91 -13.18
C TYR A 57 -19.16 -13.07 -13.70
N ASN A 58 -19.34 -14.12 -12.88
CA ASN A 58 -20.01 -15.36 -13.28
C ASN A 58 -21.55 -15.25 -13.35
N GLU A 59 -22.18 -14.40 -12.54
CA GLU A 59 -23.64 -14.29 -12.46
C GLU A 59 -24.17 -13.01 -13.11
N LEU A 60 -23.55 -11.86 -12.83
CA LEU A 60 -24.07 -10.55 -13.24
C LEU A 60 -23.52 -10.12 -14.60
N LEU A 61 -22.25 -10.42 -14.89
CA LEU A 61 -21.55 -9.93 -16.08
C LEU A 61 -21.35 -10.99 -17.17
N LYS A 62 -21.68 -12.27 -16.91
CA LYS A 62 -21.38 -13.41 -17.79
C LYS A 62 -21.65 -13.19 -19.28
N ASN A 63 -22.78 -12.56 -19.59
CA ASN A 63 -23.22 -12.30 -20.97
C ASN A 63 -23.28 -10.80 -21.30
N LYS A 64 -22.55 -9.97 -20.55
CA LYS A 64 -22.47 -8.52 -20.77
C LYS A 64 -21.14 -8.17 -21.42
N THR A 65 -21.21 -7.31 -22.42
CA THR A 65 -20.02 -6.70 -23.02
C THR A 65 -19.83 -5.28 -22.48
N PRO A 66 -18.59 -4.83 -22.23
CA PRO A 66 -18.33 -3.45 -21.86
C PRO A 66 -18.80 -2.49 -22.96
N LYS A 67 -19.66 -1.52 -22.61
CA LYS A 67 -20.14 -0.51 -23.57
C LYS A 67 -19.16 0.63 -23.80
N LYS A 68 -18.30 0.89 -22.82
CA LYS A 68 -17.28 1.95 -22.84
C LYS A 68 -16.10 1.55 -21.97
N LYS A 69 -14.91 2.05 -22.31
CA LYS A 69 -13.75 2.00 -21.41
C LYS A 69 -13.99 2.97 -20.25
N ILE A 70 -13.79 2.51 -19.03
CA ILE A 70 -13.87 3.34 -17.82
C ILE A 70 -12.46 3.78 -17.46
N ILE A 71 -12.28 5.08 -17.23
CA ILE A 71 -11.06 5.65 -16.67
C ILE A 71 -11.34 5.88 -15.19
N VAL A 72 -10.46 5.34 -14.33
CA VAL A 72 -10.55 5.46 -12.87
C VAL A 72 -9.33 6.23 -12.42
N ALA A 73 -9.53 7.40 -11.79
CA ALA A 73 -8.45 8.14 -11.15
C ALA A 73 -8.13 7.50 -9.80
N VAL A 74 -6.86 7.20 -9.55
CA VAL A 74 -6.36 6.66 -8.28
C VAL A 74 -5.51 7.74 -7.62
N ILE A 75 -5.94 8.19 -6.43
CA ILE A 75 -5.23 9.19 -5.63
C ILE A 75 -4.52 8.44 -4.50
N ASP A 76 -3.24 8.18 -4.67
CA ASP A 76 -2.42 7.35 -3.78
C ASP A 76 -0.95 7.83 -3.83
N GLY A 77 -0.01 7.08 -3.25
CA GLY A 77 1.43 7.34 -3.29
C GLY A 77 2.10 7.13 -4.65
N GLY A 78 1.33 6.99 -5.73
CA GLY A 78 1.81 6.73 -7.09
C GLY A 78 1.75 5.26 -7.49
N VAL A 79 2.30 4.95 -8.67
CA VAL A 79 2.31 3.61 -9.25
C VAL A 79 3.58 3.41 -10.08
N ASP A 80 4.12 2.19 -10.08
CA ASP A 80 5.15 1.80 -11.04
C ASP A 80 4.51 1.63 -12.42
N THR A 81 4.68 2.64 -13.28
CA THR A 81 4.15 2.65 -14.65
C THR A 81 4.84 1.63 -15.56
N ALA A 82 6.00 1.09 -15.16
CA ALA A 82 6.72 0.04 -15.89
C ALA A 82 6.33 -1.39 -15.43
N HIS A 83 5.45 -1.53 -14.43
CA HIS A 83 5.05 -2.83 -13.91
C HIS A 83 4.41 -3.70 -14.98
N ALA A 84 4.92 -4.92 -15.17
CA ALA A 84 4.54 -5.80 -16.28
C ALA A 84 3.03 -6.10 -16.32
N ASP A 85 2.40 -6.34 -15.18
CA ASP A 85 0.96 -6.63 -15.11
C ASP A 85 0.06 -5.38 -15.28
N LEU A 86 0.62 -4.17 -15.21
CA LEU A 86 -0.12 -2.92 -15.47
C LEU A 86 0.02 -2.43 -16.91
N LYS A 87 0.85 -3.10 -17.72
CA LYS A 87 1.07 -2.74 -19.12
C LYS A 87 -0.24 -2.68 -19.90
N GLY A 88 -0.52 -1.54 -20.52
CA GLY A 88 -1.74 -1.28 -21.28
C GLY A 88 -3.00 -1.02 -20.43
N LYS A 89 -2.90 -1.11 -19.10
CA LYS A 89 -3.98 -0.77 -18.15
C LYS A 89 -3.84 0.67 -17.63
N ILE A 90 -2.62 1.22 -17.58
CA ILE A 90 -2.34 2.62 -17.20
C ILE A 90 -2.92 3.58 -18.23
N TRP A 91 -3.55 4.66 -17.75
CA TRP A 91 -4.08 5.73 -18.60
C TRP A 91 -2.94 6.51 -19.26
N LEU A 92 -3.19 7.00 -20.48
CA LEU A 92 -2.28 7.83 -21.25
C LEU A 92 -2.99 9.15 -21.52
N ASN A 93 -2.43 10.26 -21.07
CA ASN A 93 -2.83 11.58 -21.52
C ASN A 93 -2.42 11.70 -22.99
N LYS A 94 -3.41 11.78 -23.89
CA LYS A 94 -3.17 11.86 -25.34
C LYS A 94 -2.98 13.30 -25.81
N ASP A 95 -3.30 14.25 -24.95
CA ASP A 95 -3.20 15.66 -25.25
C ASP A 95 -1.79 16.21 -24.93
N GLU A 96 -0.92 15.36 -24.34
CA GLU A 96 0.49 15.63 -24.03
C GLU A 96 1.47 15.03 -25.06
N ILE A 97 2.56 15.75 -25.35
CA ILE A 97 3.70 15.29 -26.13
C ILE A 97 4.83 14.90 -25.17
N PRO A 98 5.28 13.63 -25.14
CA PRO A 98 6.15 13.15 -24.09
C PRO A 98 7.55 13.79 -24.11
N ASN A 99 7.96 14.32 -22.96
CA ASN A 99 9.29 14.85 -22.67
C ASN A 99 9.65 16.10 -23.51
N ASN A 100 8.68 16.95 -23.83
CA ASN A 100 8.94 18.22 -24.49
C ASN A 100 9.15 19.38 -23.49
N GLY A 101 8.86 19.17 -22.20
CA GLY A 101 8.98 20.19 -21.15
C GLY A 101 7.90 21.27 -21.23
N ILE A 102 6.79 21.01 -21.91
CA ILE A 102 5.66 21.92 -22.13
C ILE A 102 4.42 21.27 -21.50
N ASP A 103 3.49 22.10 -21.04
CA ASP A 103 2.12 21.70 -20.70
C ASP A 103 1.28 21.90 -21.98
N ASP A 104 1.09 20.81 -22.73
CA ASP A 104 0.49 20.87 -24.08
C ASP A 104 -1.03 21.03 -24.01
N ASP A 105 -1.66 20.46 -22.99
CA ASP A 105 -3.11 20.51 -22.77
C ASP A 105 -3.58 21.74 -21.95
N ASN A 106 -2.62 22.53 -21.43
CA ASN A 106 -2.81 23.73 -20.61
C ASN A 106 -3.58 23.46 -19.30
N ASN A 107 -3.38 22.29 -18.69
CA ASN A 107 -4.02 21.91 -17.43
C ASN A 107 -3.23 22.34 -16.17
N GLY A 108 -2.02 22.87 -16.35
CA GLY A 108 -1.11 23.30 -15.30
C GLY A 108 -0.03 22.29 -14.92
N TYR A 109 0.08 21.16 -15.61
CA TYR A 109 1.00 20.06 -15.31
C TYR A 109 1.85 19.72 -16.54
N ILE A 110 3.15 20.02 -16.48
CA ILE A 110 4.09 19.77 -17.58
C ILE A 110 4.35 18.26 -17.74
N ASP A 111 4.17 17.70 -18.95
CA ASP A 111 4.48 16.32 -19.31
C ASP A 111 3.72 15.25 -18.46
N ASP A 112 2.44 15.46 -18.11
CA ASP A 112 1.66 14.59 -17.22
C ASP A 112 1.08 13.30 -17.88
N MET A 113 1.92 12.62 -18.67
CA MET A 113 1.58 11.48 -19.56
C MET A 113 0.76 10.36 -18.91
N HIS A 114 0.96 10.06 -17.63
CA HIS A 114 0.31 8.96 -16.91
C HIS A 114 -0.42 9.44 -15.64
N GLY A 115 -0.67 10.74 -15.55
CA GLY A 115 -1.11 11.42 -14.34
C GLY A 115 0.02 12.23 -13.71
N TRP A 116 -0.23 12.73 -12.49
CA TRP A 116 0.61 13.75 -11.88
C TRP A 116 1.06 13.40 -10.46
N ASN A 117 2.26 13.86 -10.09
CA ASN A 117 2.79 13.75 -8.73
C ASN A 117 2.68 15.08 -7.96
N PHE A 118 1.66 15.19 -7.11
CA PHE A 118 1.40 16.37 -6.27
C PHE A 118 2.36 16.54 -5.09
N ILE A 119 3.08 15.49 -4.71
CA ILE A 119 4.06 15.53 -3.62
C ILE A 119 5.50 15.66 -4.14
N GLY A 120 5.70 15.72 -5.45
CA GLY A 120 7.02 15.90 -6.05
C GLY A 120 7.70 17.18 -5.57
N ASN A 121 9.04 17.17 -5.53
CA ASN A 121 9.78 18.40 -5.23
C ASN A 121 9.76 19.38 -6.41
N THR A 122 10.26 20.59 -6.21
CA THR A 122 10.32 21.65 -7.23
C THR A 122 11.12 21.29 -8.49
N ASN A 123 11.89 20.19 -8.44
CA ASN A 123 12.64 19.67 -9.58
C ASN A 123 11.90 18.51 -10.29
N GLY A 124 10.61 18.32 -10.00
CA GLY A 124 9.78 17.25 -10.57
C GLY A 124 10.16 15.83 -10.10
N LYS A 125 10.95 15.70 -9.03
CA LYS A 125 11.38 14.38 -8.54
C LYS A 125 10.43 13.86 -7.47
N ASN A 126 10.20 12.55 -7.51
CA ASN A 126 9.47 11.82 -6.48
C ASN A 126 10.15 12.01 -5.11
N ILE A 127 9.33 12.25 -4.09
CA ILE A 127 9.78 12.19 -2.70
C ILE A 127 9.69 10.74 -2.24
N LEU A 128 10.80 10.19 -1.74
CA LEU A 128 10.89 8.80 -1.30
C LEU A 128 10.33 8.56 0.10
N ASN A 129 10.33 9.61 0.94
CA ASN A 129 9.85 9.55 2.32
C ASN A 129 8.89 10.71 2.55
N ASP A 130 7.64 10.38 2.81
CA ASP A 130 6.60 11.29 3.23
C ASP A 130 6.53 11.42 4.76
N ASN A 131 5.89 12.48 5.24
CA ASN A 131 5.63 12.65 6.66
C ASN A 131 4.33 11.95 7.02
N TYR A 132 4.32 11.20 8.11
CA TYR A 132 3.08 10.66 8.65
C TYR A 132 2.11 11.77 9.05
N GLU A 133 0.82 11.50 8.92
CA GLU A 133 -0.23 12.45 9.25
C GLU A 133 -0.17 12.95 10.71
N TYR A 134 0.28 12.11 11.64
CA TYR A 134 0.44 12.52 13.04
C TYR A 134 1.49 13.64 13.21
N ILE A 135 2.47 13.76 12.31
CA ILE A 135 3.47 14.83 12.32
C ILE A 135 2.79 16.18 12.00
N ARG A 136 1.84 16.21 11.07
CA ARG A 136 1.04 17.41 10.76
C ARG A 136 0.24 17.86 11.97
N ILE A 137 -0.39 16.90 12.66
CA ILE A 137 -1.15 17.13 13.89
C ILE A 137 -0.22 17.65 15.00
N LEU A 138 0.94 17.02 15.19
CA LEU A 138 1.94 17.45 16.18
C LEU A 138 2.43 18.87 15.92
N LYS A 139 2.76 19.22 14.66
CA LYS A 139 3.24 20.56 14.29
C LYS A 139 2.19 21.62 14.60
N LYS A 140 0.95 21.45 14.10
CA LYS A 140 -0.16 22.37 14.34
C LYS A 140 -0.51 22.46 15.83
N GLY A 141 -0.54 21.32 16.51
CA GLY A 141 -0.82 21.24 17.94
C GLY A 141 0.28 21.89 18.80
N ASN A 142 1.55 21.77 18.42
CA ASN A 142 2.65 22.46 19.08
C ASN A 142 2.54 23.98 18.97
N GLU A 143 2.11 24.52 17.82
CA GLU A 143 1.89 25.95 17.65
C GLU A 143 0.82 26.49 18.61
N LEU A 144 -0.22 25.69 18.88
CA LEU A 144 -1.38 26.10 19.68
C LEU A 144 -1.28 25.75 21.17
N TYR A 145 -0.73 24.57 21.49
CA TYR A 145 -0.91 23.93 22.80
C TYR A 145 0.38 23.59 23.52
N LYS A 146 1.57 23.91 22.98
CA LYS A 146 2.87 23.57 23.60
C LYS A 146 3.01 23.96 25.07
N ASN A 147 2.37 25.05 25.48
CA ASN A 147 2.44 25.62 26.82
C ASN A 147 1.17 25.39 27.66
N VAL A 148 0.16 24.69 27.10
CA VAL A 148 -1.07 24.35 27.80
C VAL A 148 -0.77 23.23 28.80
N LYS A 149 -1.23 23.39 30.05
CA LYS A 149 -0.95 22.44 31.13
C LYS A 149 -2.14 21.53 31.43
N SER A 150 -3.36 22.03 31.25
CA SER A 150 -4.59 21.29 31.48
C SER A 150 -5.59 21.46 30.34
N ILE A 151 -6.42 20.44 30.10
CA ILE A 151 -7.52 20.51 29.14
C ILE A 151 -8.55 21.59 29.48
N ASN A 152 -8.65 21.95 30.77
CA ASN A 152 -9.54 23.02 31.24
C ASN A 152 -9.06 24.41 30.79
N ASP A 153 -7.79 24.54 30.42
CA ASP A 153 -7.21 25.78 29.87
C ASP A 153 -7.51 25.92 28.36
N VAL A 154 -8.15 24.92 27.75
CA VAL A 154 -8.50 24.86 26.33
C VAL A 154 -10.00 25.07 26.16
N SER A 155 -10.39 25.90 25.19
CA SER A 155 -11.79 26.13 24.86
C SER A 155 -12.50 24.81 24.54
N ALA A 156 -13.78 24.68 24.93
CA ALA A 156 -14.53 23.43 24.76
C ALA A 156 -14.51 22.90 23.31
N LEU A 157 -14.52 23.80 22.32
CA LEU A 157 -14.46 23.46 20.90
C LEU A 157 -13.12 22.84 20.48
N GLN A 158 -12.03 23.16 21.17
CA GLN A 158 -10.66 22.73 20.85
C GLN A 158 -10.20 21.53 21.69
N GLN A 159 -10.99 21.09 22.67
CA GLN A 159 -10.58 20.01 23.57
C GLN A 159 -10.34 18.68 22.84
N ASN A 160 -11.12 18.37 21.79
CA ASN A 160 -10.88 17.17 20.99
C ASN A 160 -9.57 17.26 20.21
N ASP A 161 -9.29 18.40 19.59
CA ASP A 161 -8.01 18.64 18.91
C ASP A 161 -6.83 18.56 19.87
N TYR A 162 -6.97 19.09 21.09
CA TYR A 162 -5.95 18.99 22.14
C TYR A 162 -5.71 17.54 22.57
N LYS A 163 -6.78 16.73 22.76
CA LYS A 163 -6.64 15.29 23.04
C LYS A 163 -5.92 14.55 21.91
N THR A 164 -6.30 14.82 20.66
CA THR A 164 -5.63 14.22 19.50
C THR A 164 -4.16 14.63 19.44
N TYR A 165 -3.82 15.89 19.69
CA TYR A 165 -2.44 16.35 19.79
C TYR A 165 -1.66 15.61 20.88
N LEU A 166 -2.24 15.38 22.06
CA LEU A 166 -1.60 14.62 23.13
C LEU A 166 -1.38 13.14 22.76
N LEU A 167 -2.25 12.54 21.95
CA LEU A 167 -2.06 11.17 21.44
C LEU A 167 -0.92 11.08 20.40
N CYS A 168 -0.63 12.17 19.70
CA CYS A 168 0.43 12.24 18.70
C CYS A 168 1.81 12.61 19.28
N LYS A 169 1.88 13.04 20.55
CA LYS A 169 3.08 13.51 21.24
C LYS A 169 3.77 12.38 22.01
#